data_AF-G1NGR6-F1
#
_entry.id   AF-G1NGR6-F1
#
_cell.length_a   1.000
_cell.length_b   1.000
_cell.length_c   1.000
_cell.angle_alpha   90.00
_cell.angle_beta   90.00
_cell.angle_gamma   90.00
#
_symmetry.space_group_name_H-M   'P 1'
#
loop_
_entity.id
_entity.type
_entity.pdbx_description
1 polymer ?
#
loop_
_entity_poly.entity_id
_entity_poly.type
_entity_poly.pdbx_seq_one_letter_code
_entity_poly.pdbx_strand_id
1 'polypeptide(L)' 'FVNPDVSYGHLQSGDYQSPSTTKEAKKDASQGLLQIFWKPSTCKEIFNIGHSFHVNFDHKYNQVSKRGI' A
#
# COMPACT_ATOMS: atom_id res chain seq x y z
N PHE A 1 20.49 -12.66 31.38
CA PHE A 1 19.05 -12.88 31.63
C PHE A 1 18.32 -11.62 31.18
N VAL A 2 17.58 -11.69 30.07
CA VAL A 2 16.77 -10.57 29.56
C VAL A 2 15.42 -10.65 30.26
N ASN A 3 14.97 -9.55 30.88
CA ASN A 3 13.67 -9.47 31.53
C ASN A 3 12.54 -9.70 30.50
N PRO A 4 11.67 -10.72 30.67
CA PRO A 4 10.58 -11.00 29.73
C PRO A 4 9.45 -9.96 29.80
N ASP A 5 9.43 -9.09 30.81
CA ASP A 5 8.37 -8.10 31.03
C ASP A 5 8.56 -6.78 30.28
N VAL A 6 9.70 -6.58 29.59
CA VAL A 6 9.87 -5.42 28.69
C VAL A 6 9.38 -5.82 27.31
N SER A 7 8.07 -5.78 27.14
CA SER A 7 7.49 -5.72 25.81
C SER A 7 7.97 -4.42 25.15
N TYR A 8 8.89 -4.51 24.18
CA TYR A 8 9.07 -3.46 23.17
C TYR A 8 7.84 -3.43 22.25
N GLY A 9 6.65 -3.34 22.84
CA GLY A 9 5.40 -3.07 22.14
C GLY A 9 5.46 -1.60 21.77
N HIS A 10 6.01 -1.30 20.60
CA HIS A 10 5.78 0.00 19.97
C HIS A 10 4.28 0.06 19.70
N LEU A 11 3.52 0.64 20.63
CA LEU A 11 2.12 0.97 20.42
C LEU A 11 2.12 1.95 19.25
N GLN A 12 1.85 1.45 18.05
CA GLN A 12 1.57 2.28 16.88
C GLN A 12 0.21 2.96 17.10
N SER A 13 0.18 3.91 18.05
CA SER A 13 -0.99 4.69 18.44
C SER A 13 -1.00 5.98 17.63
N GLY A 14 -1.19 5.84 16.32
CA GLY A 14 -1.42 6.97 15.42
C GLY A 14 -2.89 7.08 15.05
N ASP A 15 -3.39 8.30 14.89
CA ASP A 15 -4.79 8.55 14.49
C ASP A 15 -5.09 8.13 13.04
N TYR A 16 -4.06 7.82 12.25
CA TYR A 16 -4.14 7.49 10.82
C TYR A 16 -3.51 6.12 10.48
N GLN A 17 -3.66 5.13 11.36
CA GLN A 17 -3.18 3.78 11.09
C GLN A 17 -4.01 3.08 9.99
N SER A 18 -3.35 2.19 9.26
CA SER A 18 -3.97 1.31 8.26
C SER A 18 -3.63 -0.15 8.59
N PRO A 19 -4.54 -1.11 8.31
CA PRO A 19 -5.85 -0.95 7.66
C PRO A 19 -6.92 -0.31 8.56
N SER A 20 -7.94 0.33 7.96
CA SER A 20 -9.03 1.03 8.65
C SER A 20 -10.42 0.47 8.30
N THR A 21 -11.45 0.88 9.05
CA THR A 21 -12.83 0.40 8.84
C THR A 21 -13.59 1.22 7.78
N THR A 22 -14.54 0.61 7.08
CA THR A 22 -15.32 1.26 6.00
C THR A 22 -16.71 1.74 6.44
N LYS A 23 -17.05 1.64 7.72
CA LYS A 23 -18.42 1.85 8.23
C LYS A 23 -18.99 3.25 7.95
N GLU A 24 -18.13 4.26 7.82
CA GLU A 24 -18.52 5.66 7.62
C GLU A 24 -18.11 6.20 6.24
N ALA A 25 -17.86 5.32 5.27
CA ALA A 25 -17.47 5.74 3.92
C ALA A 25 -18.59 6.56 3.25
N LYS A 26 -18.26 7.76 2.77
CA LYS A 26 -19.16 8.63 2.00
C LYS A 26 -18.75 8.62 0.52
N LYS A 27 -19.74 8.51 -0.38
CA LYS A 27 -19.49 8.63 -1.81
C LYS A 27 -19.08 10.07 -2.13
N ASP A 28 -17.88 10.24 -2.67
CA ASP A 28 -17.39 11.51 -3.19
C ASP A 28 -17.64 11.58 -4.70
N ALA A 29 -18.58 12.44 -5.11
CA ALA A 29 -18.95 12.62 -6.52
C ALA A 29 -17.88 13.36 -7.33
N SER A 30 -16.89 13.99 -6.68
CA SER A 30 -15.76 14.63 -7.34
C SER A 30 -14.64 13.65 -7.71
N GLN A 31 -14.67 12.42 -7.17
CA GLN A 31 -13.68 11.39 -7.51
C GLN A 31 -13.96 10.84 -8.92
N GLY A 32 -13.04 11.10 -9.84
CA GLY A 32 -13.03 10.46 -11.16
C GLY A 32 -12.65 8.99 -11.09
N LEU A 33 -12.78 8.30 -12.23
CA LEU A 33 -12.35 6.90 -12.35
C LEU A 33 -10.82 6.78 -12.42
N LEU A 34 -10.27 5.82 -11.69
CA LEU A 34 -8.85 5.46 -11.79
C LEU A 34 -8.63 4.56 -13.01
N GLN A 35 -7.73 4.97 -13.92
CA GLN A 35 -7.31 4.17 -15.08
C GLN A 35 -5.83 3.85 -14.96
N ILE A 36 -5.50 2.56 -15.10
CA ILE A 36 -4.13 2.07 -14.94
C ILE A 36 -3.75 1.26 -16.17
N PHE A 37 -2.61 1.59 -16.75
CA PHE A 37 -2.01 0.87 -17.87
C PHE A 37 -0.69 0.23 -17.41
N TRP A 38 -0.73 -1.07 -17.16
CA TRP A 38 0.46 -1.84 -16.82
C TRP A 38 1.12 -2.38 -18.08
N LYS A 39 2.43 -2.20 -18.20
CA LYS A 39 3.24 -2.85 -19.25
C LYS A 39 3.85 -4.11 -18.64
N PRO A 40 3.53 -5.34 -19.11
CA PRO A 40 4.07 -6.55 -18.52
C PRO A 40 5.60 -6.62 -18.52
N SER A 41 6.24 -5.99 -19.51
CA SER A 41 7.70 -5.90 -19.64
C SER A 41 8.37 -5.07 -18.53
N THR A 42 7.62 -4.37 -17.68
CA THR A 42 8.21 -3.65 -16.55
C THR A 42 8.43 -4.56 -15.34
N CYS A 43 7.90 -5.78 -15.32
CA CYS A 43 8.19 -6.74 -14.26
C CYS A 43 9.69 -7.10 -14.25
N LYS A 44 10.33 -7.00 -13.09
CA LYS A 44 11.78 -7.26 -12.94
C LYS A 44 12.08 -8.55 -12.20
N GLU A 45 11.48 -8.72 -11.03
CA GLU A 45 11.84 -9.79 -10.11
C GLU A 45 10.70 -10.13 -9.17
N ILE A 46 10.75 -11.36 -8.67
CA ILE A 46 9.96 -11.84 -7.54
C ILE A 46 10.93 -12.37 -6.49
N PHE A 47 10.77 -11.97 -5.23
CA PHE A 47 11.63 -12.42 -4.14
C PHE A 47 10.88 -12.49 -2.81
N ASN A 48 11.37 -13.38 -1.94
CA ASN A 48 10.83 -13.63 -0.61
C ASN A 48 11.53 -12.73 0.41
N ILE A 49 10.76 -12.09 1.28
CA ILE A 49 11.25 -11.20 2.35
C ILE A 49 10.98 -11.75 3.77
N GLY A 50 10.80 -13.07 3.87
CA GLY A 50 10.49 -13.81 5.09
C GLY A 50 9.00 -13.83 5.41
N HIS A 51 8.41 -12.66 5.62
CA HIS A 51 7.01 -12.52 6.05
C HIS A 51 6.04 -12.20 4.89
N SER A 52 6.55 -12.05 3.67
CA SER A 52 5.78 -11.83 2.45
C SER A 52 6.65 -12.15 1.22
N PHE A 53 6.10 -11.98 0.02
CA PHE A 53 6.85 -11.92 -1.23
C PHE A 53 6.55 -10.61 -1.95
N HIS A 54 7.56 -10.03 -2.57
CA HIS A 54 7.43 -8.82 -3.37
C HIS A 54 7.59 -9.15 -4.85
N VAL A 55 6.79 -8.48 -5.68
CA VAL A 55 6.96 -8.44 -7.14
C VAL A 55 7.32 -6.99 -7.49
N ASN A 56 8.54 -6.78 -7.98
CA ASN A 56 9.04 -5.45 -8.30
C ASN A 56 8.87 -5.14 -9.79
N PHE A 57 8.45 -3.90 -10.09
CA PHE A 57 8.31 -3.38 -11.44
C PHE A 57 9.22 -2.17 -11.67
N ASP A 58 9.64 -1.92 -12.92
CA ASP A 58 10.33 -0.69 -13.30
C ASP A 58 9.38 0.50 -13.19
N HIS A 59 9.67 1.42 -12.25
CA HIS A 59 8.86 2.61 -12.01
C HIS A 59 8.96 3.64 -13.14
N LYS A 60 9.98 3.56 -14.00
CA LYS A 60 10.21 4.56 -15.06
C LYS A 60 9.14 4.58 -16.14
N TYR A 61 8.23 3.59 -16.15
CA TYR A 61 7.23 3.41 -17.20
C TYR A 61 5.78 3.40 -16.71
N ASN A 62 5.54 3.59 -15.40
CA ASN A 62 4.19 3.59 -14.84
C ASN A 62 3.56 4.99 -15.00
N GLN A 63 2.60 5.11 -15.91
CA GLN A 63 1.79 6.33 -16.08
C GLN A 63 0.45 6.14 -15.38
N VAL A 64 0.18 6.97 -14.36
CA VAL A 64 -1.14 7.07 -13.73
C VAL A 64 -1.80 8.34 -14.25
N SER A 65 -2.89 8.22 -15.00
CA SER A 65 -3.70 9.37 -15.43
C SER A 65 -4.99 9.42 -14.60
N LYS A 66 -5.24 10.56 -13.95
CA LYS A 66 -6.57 10.90 -13.45
C LYS A 66 -7.29 11.69 -14.53
N ARG A 67 -8.47 11.25 -14.96
CA ARG A 67 -9.34 12.11 -15.77
C ARG A 67 -9.95 13.17 -14.85
N GLY A 68 -9.66 14.44 -15.12
CA GLY A 68 -10.47 15.54 -14.61
C GLY A 68 -11.85 15.52 -15.26
N ILE A 69 -12.86 15.89 -14.50
CA ILE A 69 -14.14 16.39 -15.04
C ILE A 69 -13.94 17.90 -15.25
#